data_AF-A0AAW9DSM7-F1
#
_entry.id   AF-A0AAW9DSM7-F1
#
_cell.length_a   1.000
_cell.length_b   1.000
_cell.length_c   1.000
_cell.angle_alpha   90.00
_cell.angle_beta   90.00
_cell.angle_gamma   90.00
#
_symmetry.space_group_name_H-M   'P 1'
#
loop_
_entity.id
_entity.type
_entity.pdbx_description
1 polymer ?
#
loop_
_entity_poly.entity_id
_entity_poly.type
_entity_poly.pdbx_seq_one_letter_code
_entity_poly.pdbx_strand_id
1 'polypeptide(L)'
;MSSSVTVVGGVNNTTISGTVSVPVSGLSTSALTSLQSSLSALSLSVVGGTEGLTNSDLANGSVYGSTVSGTGNLLVLSNTDSVGATTAGSVSNVVGVSSIYSSVVVQAPGALTLNGSGATNANYLLGASSNVDLFTGTGKNSVVAAGGTDTINMLGNTAVTVSAGEDTVKTYAGSNTVVATGSASVYAGTPTGYAGSVDFINGSVAGSMNAGAGKATVFGGNGGGTFIGGTSGSNSLVGGNGSVFLVGGGNNDTLVAGGGGATSSSGANYLFAGSGNETLMATSVTGTNLFAAGSGTDVMMGSGKDTQYFFGSTGSATMTGSTMTGSSNIFFFGTSGNSGGNDVITNFGKTSQLFAVDGTNIAAITQVTTSGSPGALVTLSDGTHITLTGVSAASIQGSIGTSSIA
;
A
#
# COMPACT_ATOMS: atom_id res chain seq x y z
N MET A 1 -13.58 29.96 4.17
CA MET A 1 -14.36 28.72 3.91
C MET A 1 -14.49 28.02 5.24
N SER A 2 -15.70 27.70 5.71
CA SER A 2 -15.88 27.13 7.05
C SER A 2 -15.16 25.78 7.12
N SER A 3 -14.25 25.67 8.10
CA SER A 3 -13.43 24.50 8.42
C SER A 3 -14.25 23.43 9.15
N SER A 4 -15.40 23.09 8.59
CA SER A 4 -16.35 22.16 9.17
C SER A 4 -17.01 21.30 8.11
N VAL A 5 -16.97 19.99 8.28
CA VAL A 5 -17.82 19.08 7.49
C VAL A 5 -19.16 18.91 8.21
N THR A 6 -20.25 19.10 7.49
CA THR A 6 -21.61 19.01 8.05
C THR A 6 -22.08 17.57 8.09
N VAL A 7 -22.31 17.03 9.29
CA VAL A 7 -23.09 15.81 9.52
C VAL A 7 -24.24 16.18 10.44
N VAL A 8 -25.44 15.62 10.29
CA VAL A 8 -26.65 16.06 11.01
C VAL A 8 -26.70 15.41 12.40
N GLY A 9 -26.98 16.18 13.46
CA GLY A 9 -27.00 15.70 14.86
C GLY A 9 -27.14 16.86 15.86
N GLY A 10 -27.99 16.69 16.88
CA GLY A 10 -28.46 17.79 17.74
C GLY A 10 -28.47 17.47 19.24
N VAL A 11 -28.60 18.54 20.02
CA VAL A 11 -28.44 18.66 21.47
C VAL A 11 -29.75 18.33 22.22
N ASN A 12 -29.65 17.64 23.36
CA ASN A 12 -30.67 17.45 24.41
C ASN A 12 -32.03 16.82 24.03
N ASN A 13 -32.17 15.54 24.37
CA ASN A 13 -33.34 14.78 24.84
C ASN A 13 -34.76 15.01 24.27
N THR A 14 -34.91 15.75 23.18
CA THR A 14 -36.16 15.90 22.44
C THR A 14 -35.79 16.08 20.99
N THR A 15 -36.27 15.17 20.15
CA THR A 15 -36.20 15.14 18.67
C THR A 15 -35.77 16.47 18.01
N ILE A 16 -34.59 16.53 17.37
CA ILE A 16 -34.11 17.73 16.64
C ILE A 16 -33.53 17.40 15.26
N SER A 17 -33.94 18.18 14.26
CA SER A 17 -33.20 18.42 13.01
C SER A 17 -32.18 19.54 13.21
N GLY A 18 -30.88 19.30 13.00
CA GLY A 18 -29.83 20.32 13.15
C GLY A 18 -28.44 19.88 12.65
N THR A 19 -27.54 20.84 12.43
CA THR A 19 -26.19 20.66 11.86
C THR A 19 -25.11 20.38 12.92
N VAL A 20 -24.36 19.26 12.82
CA VAL A 20 -23.07 19.04 13.51
C VAL A 20 -21.95 19.55 12.61
N SER A 21 -21.11 20.41 13.15
CA SER A 21 -19.85 20.81 12.52
C SER A 21 -18.74 19.88 13.02
N VAL A 22 -18.10 19.14 12.12
CA VAL A 22 -16.86 18.41 12.43
C VAL A 22 -15.70 19.38 12.32
N PRO A 23 -15.04 19.80 13.41
CA PRO A 23 -13.88 20.69 13.33
C PRO A 23 -12.74 19.97 12.61
N VAL A 24 -12.32 20.54 11.48
CA VAL A 24 -11.17 20.06 10.68
C VAL A 24 -9.96 20.99 10.81
N SER A 25 -9.89 21.75 11.91
CA SER A 25 -8.79 22.67 12.16
C SER A 25 -7.47 21.92 12.16
N GLY A 26 -6.56 22.29 11.26
CA GLY A 26 -5.27 21.60 11.05
C GLY A 26 -5.20 20.77 9.77
N LEU A 27 -6.32 20.52 9.09
CA LEU A 27 -6.32 19.88 7.77
C LEU A 27 -5.91 20.87 6.67
N SER A 28 -5.10 20.40 5.73
CA SER A 28 -4.78 21.15 4.52
C SER A 28 -6.00 21.30 3.61
N THR A 29 -5.98 22.28 2.71
CA THR A 29 -7.06 22.50 1.73
C THR A 29 -7.33 21.26 0.86
N SER A 30 -6.29 20.48 0.55
CA SER A 30 -6.43 19.22 -0.19
C SER A 30 -7.07 18.12 0.65
N ALA A 31 -6.68 17.96 1.91
CA ALA A 31 -7.29 17.01 2.84
C ALA A 31 -8.78 17.33 3.06
N LEU A 32 -9.12 18.61 3.17
CA LEU A 32 -10.50 19.12 3.25
C LEU A 32 -11.35 18.72 2.05
N THR A 33 -10.81 18.85 0.83
CA THR A 33 -11.54 18.51 -0.40
C THR A 33 -11.77 17.00 -0.51
N SER A 34 -10.76 16.19 -0.18
CA SER A 34 -10.86 14.73 -0.16
C SER A 34 -11.85 14.23 0.90
N LEU A 35 -11.87 14.87 2.06
CA LEU A 35 -12.81 14.57 3.14
C LEU A 35 -14.25 14.88 2.71
N GLN A 36 -14.51 16.06 2.13
CA GLN A 36 -15.84 16.44 1.63
C GLN A 36 -16.35 15.47 0.54
N SER A 37 -15.48 15.00 -0.35
CA SER A 37 -15.81 13.99 -1.36
C SER A 37 -16.21 12.65 -0.71
N SER A 38 -15.44 12.21 0.29
CA SER A 38 -15.70 10.95 1.03
C SER A 38 -17.02 11.00 1.81
N LEU A 39 -17.34 12.13 2.44
CA LEU A 39 -18.63 12.31 3.11
C LEU A 39 -19.81 12.41 2.14
N SER A 40 -19.61 13.00 0.96
CA SER A 40 -20.65 13.05 -0.07
C SER A 40 -20.98 11.65 -0.61
N ALA A 41 -19.99 10.76 -0.69
CA ALA A 41 -20.14 9.37 -1.10
C ALA A 41 -20.86 8.49 -0.07
N LEU A 42 -20.87 8.89 1.21
CA LEU A 42 -21.57 8.17 2.28
C LEU A 42 -23.11 8.34 2.23
N SER A 43 -23.64 9.22 1.37
CA SER A 43 -25.10 9.43 1.22
C SER A 43 -25.85 9.53 2.55
N LEU A 44 -25.30 10.30 3.49
CA LEU A 44 -25.94 10.64 4.76
C LEU A 44 -27.10 11.61 4.53
N SER A 45 -28.14 11.11 3.85
CA SER A 45 -29.42 11.78 3.69
C SER A 45 -30.32 11.29 4.82
N VAL A 46 -30.49 12.10 5.86
CA VAL A 46 -31.64 11.96 6.76
C VAL A 46 -32.88 12.34 5.94
N VAL A 47 -33.42 11.38 5.18
CA VAL A 47 -34.76 11.52 4.60
C VAL A 47 -35.72 11.53 5.78
N GLY A 48 -36.53 12.58 5.87
CA GLY A 48 -37.48 12.80 6.97
C GLY A 48 -38.19 11.50 7.39
N GLY A 49 -37.84 11.04 8.58
CA GLY A 49 -38.27 9.79 9.17
C GLY A 49 -37.63 9.69 10.55
N THR A 50 -38.37 9.18 11.50
CA THR A 50 -38.11 9.25 12.95
C THR A 50 -36.83 8.53 13.36
N GLU A 51 -35.68 9.20 13.25
CA GLU A 51 -34.36 8.67 13.61
C GLU A 51 -33.95 9.23 14.98
N GLY A 52 -34.01 8.41 16.04
CA GLY A 52 -33.60 8.80 17.39
C GLY A 52 -32.11 9.14 17.50
N LEU A 53 -31.81 10.26 18.17
CA LEU A 53 -30.44 10.70 18.45
C LEU A 53 -30.03 10.23 19.85
N THR A 54 -28.84 9.64 19.97
CA THR A 54 -28.17 9.46 21.27
C THR A 54 -26.91 10.31 21.26
N ASN A 55 -26.97 11.46 21.93
CA ASN A 55 -25.81 12.31 22.17
C ASN A 55 -25.29 12.04 23.58
N SER A 56 -24.12 11.40 23.68
CA SER A 56 -23.45 11.18 24.96
C SER A 56 -22.39 12.26 25.14
N ASP A 57 -22.77 13.38 25.76
CA ASP A 57 -21.83 14.43 26.17
C ASP A 57 -20.87 13.86 27.22
N LEU A 58 -19.59 13.76 26.86
CA LEU A 58 -18.52 13.20 27.68
C LEU A 58 -18.07 14.20 28.76
N ALA A 59 -18.96 14.56 29.68
CA ALA A 59 -18.61 15.45 30.80
C ALA A 59 -17.76 14.72 31.87
N ASN A 60 -16.80 15.47 32.41
CA ASN A 60 -15.79 15.09 33.40
C ASN A 60 -16.29 14.05 34.44
N GLY A 61 -15.67 12.87 34.46
CA GLY A 61 -15.94 11.81 35.46
C GLY A 61 -17.03 10.79 35.10
N SER A 62 -17.63 10.85 33.90
CA SER A 62 -18.65 9.88 33.48
C SER A 62 -18.02 8.60 32.91
N VAL A 63 -18.15 7.49 33.64
CA VAL A 63 -17.74 6.15 33.22
C VAL A 63 -18.80 5.56 32.28
N TYR A 64 -18.57 5.59 30.97
CA TYR A 64 -19.30 4.72 30.04
C TYR A 64 -18.66 3.33 30.05
N GLY A 65 -19.37 2.35 30.62
CA GLY A 65 -18.90 0.98 30.80
C GLY A 65 -19.89 -0.08 30.33
N SER A 66 -20.70 0.19 29.30
CA SER A 66 -21.56 -0.81 28.65
C SER A 66 -21.99 -0.38 27.24
N THR A 67 -22.58 -1.32 26.47
CA THR A 67 -23.16 -1.08 25.14
C THR A 67 -24.13 0.11 25.18
N VAL A 68 -23.90 1.12 24.34
CA VAL A 68 -24.85 2.23 24.22
C VAL A 68 -26.09 1.70 23.52
N SER A 69 -27.25 1.80 24.18
CA SER A 69 -28.57 1.44 23.64
C SER A 69 -29.41 2.70 23.47
N GLY A 70 -30.20 2.77 22.40
CA GLY A 70 -31.07 3.92 22.11
C GLY A 70 -32.18 3.56 21.13
N THR A 71 -32.82 4.56 20.54
CA THR A 71 -33.99 4.39 19.64
C THR A 71 -33.80 5.03 18.27
N GLY A 72 -32.59 4.98 17.70
CA GLY A 72 -32.36 5.44 16.33
C GLY A 72 -31.03 4.99 15.73
N ASN A 73 -30.78 5.39 14.49
CA ASN A 73 -29.69 4.83 13.69
C ASN A 73 -28.36 5.60 13.80
N LEU A 74 -28.32 6.74 14.51
CA LEU A 74 -27.12 7.57 14.69
C LEU A 74 -26.70 7.66 16.17
N LEU A 75 -25.44 7.31 16.44
CA LEU A 75 -24.77 7.52 17.71
C LEU A 75 -23.73 8.65 17.57
N VAL A 76 -23.77 9.65 18.45
CA VAL A 76 -22.77 10.72 18.51
C VAL A 76 -22.06 10.67 19.86
N LEU A 77 -20.74 10.48 19.81
CA LEU A 77 -19.84 10.52 20.96
C LEU A 77 -19.03 11.82 20.88
N SER A 78 -19.31 12.80 21.73
CA SER A 78 -18.62 14.09 21.70
C SER A 78 -18.22 14.59 23.10
N ASN A 79 -17.13 15.36 23.17
CA ASN A 79 -16.74 16.10 24.39
C ASN A 79 -16.80 17.60 24.12
N THR A 80 -17.85 17.99 23.41
CA THR A 80 -18.07 19.34 22.95
C THR A 80 -19.24 19.91 23.71
N ASP A 81 -19.09 21.08 24.32
CA ASP A 81 -20.19 21.71 25.04
C ASP A 81 -21.29 22.21 24.07
N SER A 82 -22.36 22.77 24.64
CA SER A 82 -23.51 23.29 23.89
C SER A 82 -23.19 24.43 22.91
N VAL A 83 -21.94 24.92 22.87
CA VAL A 83 -21.48 26.00 21.98
C VAL A 83 -20.38 25.54 21.02
N GLY A 84 -20.02 24.26 21.01
CA GLY A 84 -19.01 23.73 20.08
C GLY A 84 -17.57 23.80 20.62
N ALA A 85 -17.37 24.16 21.88
CA ALA A 85 -16.03 24.17 22.49
C ALA A 85 -15.65 22.77 22.99
N THR A 86 -14.50 22.27 22.53
CA THR A 86 -13.93 21.01 23.01
C THR A 86 -13.32 21.22 24.41
N THR A 87 -13.79 20.48 25.41
CA THR A 87 -13.15 20.50 26.73
C THR A 87 -11.95 19.55 26.73
N ALA A 88 -10.83 19.94 27.36
CA ALA A 88 -9.72 19.04 27.60
C ALA A 88 -10.17 17.93 28.58
N GLY A 89 -10.34 16.71 28.07
CA GLY A 89 -10.71 15.54 28.85
C GLY A 89 -10.34 14.28 28.08
N SER A 90 -9.93 13.23 28.79
CA SER A 90 -9.64 11.93 28.22
C SER A 90 -10.84 11.01 28.42
N VAL A 91 -11.35 10.41 27.35
CA VAL A 91 -12.07 9.14 27.48
C VAL A 91 -11.01 8.06 27.73
N SER A 92 -11.32 7.10 28.60
CA SER A 92 -10.51 5.90 28.80
C SER A 92 -11.50 4.80 29.14
N ASN A 93 -12.05 4.13 28.12
CA ASN A 93 -12.92 2.95 28.25
C ASN A 93 -13.28 2.34 26.88
N VAL A 94 -13.79 1.11 26.90
CA VAL A 94 -14.36 0.39 25.75
C VAL A 94 -15.85 0.71 25.61
N VAL A 95 -16.26 1.23 24.46
CA VAL A 95 -17.67 1.52 24.13
C VAL A 95 -18.19 0.47 23.15
N GLY A 96 -19.23 -0.28 23.53
CA GLY A 96 -19.93 -1.18 22.63
C GLY A 96 -20.98 -0.43 21.80
N VAL A 97 -20.99 -0.61 20.48
CA VAL A 97 -22.00 -0.06 19.58
C VAL A 97 -23.10 -1.10 19.34
N SER A 98 -24.33 -0.77 19.73
CA SER A 98 -25.50 -1.61 19.48
C SER A 98 -25.80 -1.74 17.97
N SER A 99 -26.39 -2.86 17.57
CA SER A 99 -26.74 -3.17 16.18
C SER A 99 -27.75 -2.21 15.54
N ILE A 100 -28.44 -1.43 16.36
CA ILE A 100 -29.43 -0.44 15.92
C ILE A 100 -28.78 0.76 15.24
N TYR A 101 -27.52 1.06 15.55
CA TYR A 101 -26.83 2.21 15.00
C TYR A 101 -26.15 1.84 13.69
N SER A 102 -26.63 2.41 12.58
CA SER A 102 -25.98 2.28 11.27
C SER A 102 -24.92 3.36 11.05
N SER A 103 -24.89 4.40 11.88
CA SER A 103 -23.91 5.49 11.80
C SER A 103 -23.40 5.87 13.19
N VAL A 104 -22.09 6.06 13.30
CA VAL A 104 -21.41 6.47 14.54
C VAL A 104 -20.46 7.62 14.23
N VAL A 105 -20.57 8.71 15.00
CA VAL A 105 -19.71 9.88 14.89
C VAL A 105 -18.94 10.04 16.20
N VAL A 106 -17.62 10.13 16.12
CA VAL A 106 -16.73 10.37 17.27
C VAL A 106 -16.05 11.73 17.10
N GLN A 107 -16.26 12.61 18.08
CA GLN A 107 -15.72 13.97 18.15
C GLN A 107 -15.28 14.27 19.59
N ALA A 108 -14.29 13.51 20.07
CA ALA A 108 -13.85 13.59 21.46
C ALA A 108 -12.32 13.58 21.53
N PRO A 109 -11.68 14.57 22.18
CA PRO A 109 -10.26 14.50 22.49
C PRO A 109 -9.94 13.29 23.39
N GLY A 110 -8.76 12.70 23.22
CA GLY A 110 -8.29 11.56 24.01
C GLY A 110 -8.41 10.20 23.30
N ALA A 111 -8.07 9.12 24.01
CA ALA A 111 -8.01 7.76 23.47
C ALA A 111 -9.31 6.97 23.75
N LEU A 112 -10.07 6.63 22.72
CA LEU A 112 -11.33 5.88 22.83
C LEU A 112 -11.20 4.50 22.19
N THR A 113 -11.63 3.43 22.87
CA THR A 113 -11.82 2.13 22.21
C THR A 113 -13.30 1.94 21.85
N LEU A 114 -13.59 1.66 20.58
CA LEU A 114 -14.95 1.49 20.07
C LEU A 114 -15.13 0.10 19.48
N ASN A 115 -16.05 -0.69 20.03
CA ASN A 115 -16.35 -2.04 19.57
C ASN A 115 -17.68 -2.10 18.82
N GLY A 116 -17.60 -2.20 17.50
CA GLY A 116 -18.70 -2.31 16.55
C GLY A 116 -19.36 -3.69 16.46
N SER A 117 -19.05 -4.63 17.36
CA SER A 117 -19.49 -6.04 17.31
C SER A 117 -21.00 -6.29 17.19
N GLY A 118 -21.86 -5.30 17.45
CA GLY A 118 -23.30 -5.41 17.21
C GLY A 118 -23.75 -4.97 15.80
N ALA A 119 -23.09 -4.00 15.18
CA ALA A 119 -23.58 -3.36 13.97
C ALA A 119 -23.07 -4.05 12.70
N THR A 120 -23.97 -4.76 12.01
CA THR A 120 -23.71 -5.21 10.65
C THR A 120 -23.93 -4.03 9.69
N ASN A 121 -22.89 -3.62 8.98
CA ASN A 121 -22.92 -2.55 7.98
C ASN A 121 -23.03 -1.14 8.55
N ALA A 122 -22.06 -0.74 9.37
CA ALA A 122 -22.04 0.60 9.99
C ALA A 122 -21.09 1.58 9.28
N ASN A 123 -21.43 2.86 9.35
CA ASN A 123 -20.59 3.99 8.95
C ASN A 123 -19.98 4.64 10.20
N TYR A 124 -18.67 4.84 10.20
CA TYR A 124 -17.94 5.49 11.29
C TYR A 124 -17.27 6.77 10.78
N LEU A 125 -17.45 7.88 11.49
CA LEU A 125 -16.75 9.13 11.22
C LEU A 125 -15.99 9.55 12.48
N LEU A 126 -14.66 9.55 12.39
CA LEU A 126 -13.75 9.90 13.47
C LEU A 126 -13.20 11.31 13.19
N GLY A 127 -13.41 12.22 14.13
CA GLY A 127 -13.01 13.61 14.00
C GLY A 127 -11.51 13.82 14.13
N ALA A 128 -10.99 14.90 13.54
CA ALA A 128 -9.55 15.18 13.43
C ALA A 128 -8.80 15.34 14.76
N SER A 129 -9.52 15.53 15.87
CA SER A 129 -8.96 15.65 17.23
C SER A 129 -9.17 14.38 18.07
N SER A 130 -9.68 13.30 17.48
CA SER A 130 -9.95 12.04 18.17
C SER A 130 -8.81 11.04 17.95
N ASN A 131 -8.54 10.18 18.93
CA ASN A 131 -7.69 9.01 18.75
C ASN A 131 -8.51 7.77 19.10
N VAL A 132 -8.91 6.99 18.11
CA VAL A 132 -9.90 5.92 18.27
C VAL A 132 -9.29 4.57 17.88
N ASP A 133 -9.34 3.62 18.81
CA ASP A 133 -9.12 2.20 18.55
C ASP A 133 -10.47 1.53 18.21
N LEU A 134 -10.83 1.55 16.93
CA LEU A 134 -12.10 1.04 16.40
C LEU A 134 -11.96 -0.44 16.03
N PHE A 135 -12.85 -1.29 16.51
CA PHE A 135 -13.12 -2.63 15.99
C PHE A 135 -14.42 -2.61 15.20
N THR A 136 -14.36 -2.85 13.89
CA THR A 136 -15.58 -2.90 13.06
C THR A 136 -16.36 -4.19 13.30
N GLY A 137 -17.66 -4.19 12.99
CA GLY A 137 -18.41 -5.44 12.87
C GLY A 137 -17.97 -6.27 11.65
N THR A 138 -18.49 -7.49 11.51
CA THR A 138 -18.19 -8.42 10.39
C THR A 138 -18.93 -8.08 9.09
N GLY A 139 -19.85 -7.11 9.11
CA GLY A 139 -20.59 -6.63 7.95
C GLY A 139 -19.76 -5.78 6.97
N LYS A 140 -20.45 -5.09 6.07
CA LYS A 140 -19.93 -4.12 5.10
C LYS A 140 -19.86 -2.72 5.71
N ASN A 141 -18.74 -2.34 6.29
CA ASN A 141 -18.60 -1.07 7.00
C ASN A 141 -17.92 0.01 6.16
N SER A 142 -18.09 1.27 6.56
CA SER A 142 -17.33 2.39 6.04
C SER A 142 -16.74 3.18 7.20
N VAL A 143 -15.48 3.60 7.09
CA VAL A 143 -14.79 4.41 8.12
C VAL A 143 -14.14 5.60 7.45
N VAL A 144 -14.34 6.78 8.02
CA VAL A 144 -13.60 7.99 7.68
C VAL A 144 -12.91 8.50 8.93
N ALA A 145 -11.58 8.45 8.94
CA ALA A 145 -10.73 9.06 9.95
C ALA A 145 -10.22 10.40 9.43
N ALA A 146 -10.69 11.48 10.04
CA ALA A 146 -10.42 12.83 9.57
C ALA A 146 -9.08 13.41 10.06
N GLY A 147 -8.33 12.69 10.91
CA GLY A 147 -7.05 13.10 11.49
C GLY A 147 -6.77 12.33 12.78
N GLY A 148 -5.90 12.85 13.64
CA GLY A 148 -5.56 12.20 14.91
C GLY A 148 -4.59 11.04 14.77
N THR A 149 -4.71 10.05 15.66
CA THR A 149 -3.93 8.81 15.66
C THR A 149 -4.90 7.67 15.92
N ASP A 150 -5.58 7.22 14.87
CA ASP A 150 -6.60 6.18 14.94
C ASP A 150 -6.00 4.78 14.68
N THR A 151 -6.53 3.77 15.36
CA THR A 151 -6.31 2.36 15.03
C THR A 151 -7.62 1.75 14.56
N ILE A 152 -7.68 1.27 13.32
CA ILE A 152 -8.89 0.75 12.70
C ILE A 152 -8.72 -0.76 12.47
N ASN A 153 -9.40 -1.57 13.26
CA ASN A 153 -9.40 -3.03 13.26
C ASN A 153 -10.61 -3.56 12.48
N MET A 154 -10.40 -4.01 11.24
CA MET A 154 -11.46 -4.39 10.31
C MET A 154 -11.74 -5.89 10.37
N LEU A 155 -12.90 -6.28 10.93
CA LEU A 155 -13.31 -7.68 11.12
C LEU A 155 -14.17 -8.24 9.97
N GLY A 156 -14.46 -7.43 8.96
CA GLY A 156 -15.25 -7.81 7.78
C GLY A 156 -14.95 -6.86 6.63
N ASN A 157 -15.75 -6.91 5.56
CA ASN A 157 -15.57 -6.05 4.39
C ASN A 157 -15.71 -4.58 4.79
N THR A 158 -14.66 -3.79 4.66
CA THR A 158 -14.69 -2.39 5.11
C THR A 158 -13.96 -1.50 4.13
N ALA A 159 -14.57 -0.36 3.80
CA ALA A 159 -13.92 0.74 3.11
C ALA A 159 -13.44 1.76 4.16
N VAL A 160 -12.16 2.13 4.12
CA VAL A 160 -11.56 3.09 5.04
C VAL A 160 -10.94 4.23 4.26
N THR A 161 -11.25 5.46 4.65
CA THR A 161 -10.48 6.64 4.27
C THR A 161 -9.81 7.19 5.53
N VAL A 162 -8.49 7.17 5.56
CA VAL A 162 -7.67 7.81 6.59
C VAL A 162 -7.04 9.07 6.01
N SER A 163 -7.22 10.19 6.69
CA SER A 163 -6.84 11.50 6.20
C SER A 163 -6.13 12.31 7.27
N ALA A 164 -4.96 12.86 6.91
CA ALA A 164 -4.02 13.45 7.87
C ALA A 164 -3.76 12.50 9.05
N GLY A 165 -3.07 12.97 10.10
CA GLY A 165 -2.77 12.13 11.25
C GLY A 165 -1.78 10.99 10.96
N GLU A 166 -1.59 10.15 11.96
CA GLU A 166 -0.76 8.94 11.91
C GLU A 166 -1.64 7.73 12.24
N ASP A 167 -2.28 7.17 11.21
CA ASP A 167 -3.29 6.13 11.40
C ASP A 167 -2.72 4.73 11.16
N THR A 168 -3.23 3.77 11.93
CA THR A 168 -2.93 2.35 11.74
C THR A 168 -4.20 1.61 11.33
N VAL A 169 -4.19 1.00 10.14
CA VAL A 169 -5.31 0.19 9.65
C VAL A 169 -4.91 -1.27 9.68
N LYS A 170 -5.68 -2.12 10.35
CA LYS A 170 -5.49 -3.56 10.45
C LYS A 170 -6.65 -4.29 9.81
N THR A 171 -6.40 -5.02 8.72
CA THR A 171 -7.44 -5.82 8.06
C THR A 171 -7.32 -7.28 8.50
N TYR A 172 -8.38 -7.81 9.11
CA TYR A 172 -8.43 -9.18 9.60
C TYR A 172 -9.28 -10.09 8.73
N ALA A 173 -10.28 -9.57 8.00
CA ALA A 173 -11.10 -10.41 7.13
C ALA A 173 -11.76 -9.60 6.03
N GLY A 174 -12.29 -10.32 5.03
CA GLY A 174 -13.03 -9.73 3.92
C GLY A 174 -12.15 -9.08 2.86
N SER A 175 -12.81 -8.46 1.90
CA SER A 175 -12.19 -7.62 0.88
C SER A 175 -12.31 -6.16 1.30
N ASN A 176 -11.17 -5.50 1.41
CA ASN A 176 -11.06 -4.19 2.04
C ASN A 176 -10.43 -3.18 1.10
N THR A 177 -10.92 -1.95 1.15
CA THR A 177 -10.32 -0.81 0.44
C THR A 177 -9.83 0.18 1.48
N VAL A 178 -8.57 0.57 1.40
CA VAL A 178 -7.98 1.57 2.29
C VAL A 178 -7.42 2.70 1.44
N VAL A 179 -7.98 3.89 1.59
CA VAL A 179 -7.52 5.12 0.97
C VAL A 179 -6.79 5.94 2.03
N ALA A 180 -5.47 6.04 1.90
CA ALA A 180 -4.64 6.84 2.78
C ALA A 180 -4.24 8.13 2.09
N THR A 181 -4.79 9.26 2.53
CA THR A 181 -4.41 10.58 2.01
C THR A 181 -3.41 11.30 2.92
N GLY A 182 -3.27 10.87 4.17
CA GLY A 182 -2.24 11.26 5.15
C GLY A 182 -1.22 10.15 5.38
N SER A 183 -0.48 10.21 6.49
CA SER A 183 0.43 9.14 6.89
C SER A 183 -0.38 7.97 7.44
N ALA A 184 -0.32 6.82 6.78
CA ALA A 184 -0.98 5.62 7.28
C ALA A 184 -0.09 4.39 7.14
N SER A 185 -0.15 3.54 8.16
CA SER A 185 0.39 2.18 8.11
C SER A 185 -0.74 1.18 7.99
N VAL A 186 -0.72 0.36 6.94
CA VAL A 186 -1.76 -0.64 6.67
C VAL A 186 -1.19 -2.05 6.82
N TYR A 187 -1.81 -2.85 7.66
CA TYR A 187 -1.42 -4.24 7.91
C TYR A 187 -2.60 -5.15 7.64
N ALA A 188 -2.56 -5.91 6.56
CA ALA A 188 -3.48 -7.00 6.33
C ALA A 188 -2.88 -8.29 6.90
N GLY A 189 -3.61 -8.96 7.78
CA GLY A 189 -3.14 -10.17 8.44
C GLY A 189 -1.95 -9.94 9.38
N THR A 190 -2.21 -9.89 10.68
CA THR A 190 -1.17 -10.24 11.69
C THR A 190 -0.81 -11.72 11.56
N PRO A 191 0.41 -12.17 11.90
CA PRO A 191 1.33 -12.98 11.06
C PRO A 191 0.87 -14.34 10.53
N THR A 192 -0.35 -14.80 10.80
CA THR A 192 -0.83 -16.11 10.35
C THR A 192 -2.34 -16.07 10.11
N GLY A 193 -2.75 -16.01 8.84
CA GLY A 193 -3.96 -16.75 8.43
C GLY A 193 -5.13 -16.00 7.81
N TYR A 194 -5.06 -14.69 7.55
CA TYR A 194 -6.18 -14.01 6.92
C TYR A 194 -5.96 -13.77 5.42
N ALA A 195 -6.81 -14.42 4.60
CA ALA A 195 -6.73 -14.50 3.14
C ALA A 195 -7.58 -13.44 2.41
N GLY A 196 -7.84 -12.30 3.05
CA GLY A 196 -8.62 -11.20 2.47
C GLY A 196 -7.85 -10.43 1.39
N SER A 197 -8.54 -9.86 0.40
CA SER A 197 -7.91 -8.97 -0.58
C SER A 197 -7.86 -7.54 -0.05
N VAL A 198 -6.77 -6.83 -0.31
CA VAL A 198 -6.64 -5.41 0.06
C VAL A 198 -6.33 -4.56 -1.17
N ASP A 199 -7.17 -3.55 -1.39
CA ASP A 199 -6.88 -2.45 -2.31
C ASP A 199 -6.40 -1.25 -1.49
N PHE A 200 -5.10 -0.94 -1.58
CA PHE A 200 -4.48 0.18 -0.88
C PHE A 200 -4.16 1.32 -1.85
N ILE A 201 -4.74 2.50 -1.59
CA ILE A 201 -4.58 3.70 -2.41
C ILE A 201 -3.97 4.77 -1.53
N ASN A 202 -2.67 5.01 -1.70
CA ASN A 202 -1.93 6.03 -0.99
C ASN A 202 -1.91 7.36 -1.76
N GLY A 203 -1.88 8.45 -1.01
CA GLY A 203 -1.93 9.82 -1.51
C GLY A 203 -0.53 10.40 -1.76
N SER A 204 -0.25 11.54 -1.14
CA SER A 204 0.95 12.32 -1.48
C SER A 204 2.17 12.02 -0.61
N VAL A 205 2.00 11.40 0.55
CA VAL A 205 3.09 11.11 1.51
C VAL A 205 3.58 9.67 1.38
N ALA A 206 4.75 9.36 1.92
CA ALA A 206 5.27 7.99 1.90
C ALA A 206 4.36 7.06 2.70
N GLY A 207 3.99 5.92 2.11
CA GLY A 207 3.10 4.94 2.73
C GLY A 207 3.83 3.67 3.18
N SER A 208 3.21 2.92 4.09
CA SER A 208 3.63 1.56 4.42
C SER A 208 2.45 0.61 4.37
N MET A 209 2.59 -0.49 3.64
CA MET A 209 1.58 -1.54 3.59
C MET A 209 2.21 -2.93 3.60
N ASN A 210 1.64 -3.84 4.39
CA ASN A 210 1.90 -5.28 4.32
C ASN A 210 0.58 -6.03 4.14
N ALA A 211 0.42 -6.78 3.06
CA ALA A 211 -0.81 -7.46 2.68
C ALA A 211 -0.97 -8.87 3.28
N GLY A 212 0.01 -9.34 4.05
CA GLY A 212 -0.09 -10.62 4.76
C GLY A 212 -0.20 -11.80 3.81
N ALA A 213 -1.26 -12.59 3.91
CA ALA A 213 -1.41 -13.79 3.10
C ALA A 213 -2.23 -13.58 1.81
N GLY A 214 -3.09 -12.57 1.74
CA GLY A 214 -4.05 -12.41 0.64
C GLY A 214 -3.60 -11.47 -0.47
N LYS A 215 -4.30 -11.51 -1.62
CA LYS A 215 -3.98 -10.67 -2.78
C LYS A 215 -4.00 -9.17 -2.43
N ALA A 216 -3.01 -8.43 -2.93
CA ALA A 216 -2.93 -6.99 -2.84
C ALA A 216 -3.07 -6.29 -4.20
N THR A 217 -3.77 -5.15 -4.20
CA THR A 217 -3.65 -4.10 -5.23
C THR A 217 -3.15 -2.85 -4.54
N VAL A 218 -2.04 -2.26 -5.00
CA VAL A 218 -1.44 -1.09 -4.37
C VAL A 218 -1.17 0.01 -5.39
N PHE A 219 -1.58 1.21 -5.01
CA PHE A 219 -1.15 2.46 -5.62
C PHE A 219 -0.48 3.32 -4.56
N GLY A 220 0.86 3.36 -4.57
CA GLY A 220 1.71 4.01 -3.57
C GLY A 220 1.73 5.55 -3.64
N GLY A 221 1.11 6.14 -4.66
CA GLY A 221 0.95 7.59 -4.76
C GLY A 221 2.24 8.36 -5.04
N ASN A 222 2.32 9.63 -4.64
CA ASN A 222 3.48 10.47 -4.99
C ASN A 222 4.67 10.33 -4.04
N GLY A 223 4.44 9.90 -2.80
CA GLY A 223 5.48 9.87 -1.77
C GLY A 223 6.41 8.65 -1.81
N GLY A 224 6.09 7.64 -2.61
CA GLY A 224 6.77 6.34 -2.55
C GLY A 224 6.41 5.57 -1.28
N GLY A 225 7.27 4.65 -0.85
CA GLY A 225 7.04 3.90 0.38
C GLY A 225 7.46 2.44 0.33
N THR A 226 7.03 1.70 1.35
CA THR A 226 7.29 0.26 1.51
C THR A 226 6.00 -0.50 1.34
N PHE A 227 5.92 -1.34 0.31
CA PHE A 227 4.71 -2.10 -0.01
C PHE A 227 5.06 -3.58 -0.18
N ILE A 228 4.53 -4.40 0.73
CA ILE A 228 4.69 -5.84 0.75
C ILE A 228 3.35 -6.45 0.34
N GLY A 229 3.32 -7.07 -0.83
CA GLY A 229 2.21 -7.87 -1.34
C GLY A 229 1.98 -9.12 -0.50
N GLY A 230 0.88 -9.80 -0.77
CA GLY A 230 0.53 -10.99 -0.01
C GLY A 230 1.38 -12.18 -0.42
N THR A 231 1.63 -13.09 0.52
CA THR A 231 2.32 -14.36 0.24
C THR A 231 1.52 -15.31 -0.65
N SER A 232 0.30 -14.95 -1.05
CA SER A 232 -0.51 -15.70 -2.01
C SER A 232 -1.31 -14.78 -2.92
N GLY A 233 -1.84 -15.35 -4.01
CA GLY A 233 -2.49 -14.60 -5.07
C GLY A 233 -1.48 -13.89 -5.97
N SER A 234 -2.02 -13.16 -6.96
CA SER A 234 -1.24 -12.32 -7.88
C SER A 234 -1.41 -10.87 -7.49
N ASN A 235 -0.34 -10.30 -6.93
CA ASN A 235 -0.31 -8.95 -6.41
C ASN A 235 0.00 -7.94 -7.51
N SER A 236 -0.62 -6.76 -7.44
CA SER A 236 -0.30 -5.63 -8.32
C SER A 236 0.16 -4.47 -7.46
N LEU A 237 1.44 -4.12 -7.57
CA LEU A 237 2.11 -3.15 -6.71
C LEU A 237 2.68 -2.01 -7.55
N VAL A 238 2.00 -0.86 -7.58
CA VAL A 238 2.51 0.35 -8.23
C VAL A 238 3.00 1.31 -7.16
N GLY A 239 4.33 1.42 -6.99
CA GLY A 239 4.94 2.16 -5.89
C GLY A 239 4.89 3.69 -6.03
N GLY A 240 4.77 4.21 -7.26
CA GLY A 240 4.66 5.65 -7.51
C GLY A 240 6.00 6.41 -7.57
N ASN A 241 5.99 7.71 -7.27
CA ASN A 241 7.09 8.65 -7.65
C ASN A 241 8.25 8.80 -6.65
N GLY A 242 8.07 8.41 -5.38
CA GLY A 242 9.16 8.41 -4.39
C GLY A 242 10.04 7.18 -4.49
N SER A 243 11.08 7.08 -3.66
CA SER A 243 11.82 5.82 -3.48
C SER A 243 10.85 4.73 -3.03
N VAL A 244 10.91 3.56 -3.66
CA VAL A 244 10.02 2.45 -3.32
C VAL A 244 10.77 1.19 -2.93
N PHE A 245 10.20 0.47 -1.98
CA PHE A 245 10.55 -0.90 -1.64
C PHE A 245 9.31 -1.76 -1.88
N LEU A 246 9.36 -2.60 -2.91
CA LEU A 246 8.27 -3.47 -3.32
C LEU A 246 8.66 -4.93 -3.07
N VAL A 247 7.80 -5.68 -2.39
CA VAL A 247 7.90 -7.15 -2.28
C VAL A 247 6.64 -7.77 -2.84
N GLY A 248 6.74 -8.63 -3.85
CA GLY A 248 5.60 -9.32 -4.45
C GLY A 248 5.02 -10.38 -3.51
N GLY A 249 5.86 -11.37 -3.17
CA GLY A 249 5.56 -12.45 -2.23
C GLY A 249 4.66 -13.57 -2.76
N GLY A 250 3.74 -13.28 -3.67
CA GLY A 250 2.78 -14.21 -4.25
C GLY A 250 3.31 -14.86 -5.53
N ASN A 251 2.38 -15.34 -6.38
CA ASN A 251 2.72 -15.86 -7.71
C ASN A 251 2.16 -14.94 -8.80
N ASN A 252 2.92 -14.75 -9.87
CA ASN A 252 2.54 -13.88 -11.00
C ASN A 252 2.30 -12.43 -10.57
N ASP A 253 3.17 -11.92 -9.71
CA ASP A 253 3.09 -10.55 -9.22
C ASP A 253 3.55 -9.53 -10.28
N THR A 254 2.95 -8.36 -10.26
CA THR A 254 3.37 -7.19 -11.05
C THR A 254 3.86 -6.09 -10.12
N LEU A 255 5.15 -5.78 -10.18
CA LEU A 255 5.81 -4.77 -9.36
C LEU A 255 6.27 -3.63 -10.26
N VAL A 256 5.73 -2.44 -10.05
CA VAL A 256 6.06 -1.25 -10.84
C VAL A 256 6.57 -0.15 -9.92
N ALA A 257 7.87 0.13 -9.98
CA ALA A 257 8.43 1.37 -9.44
C ALA A 257 8.21 2.50 -10.45
N GLY A 258 7.67 3.63 -9.98
CA GLY A 258 7.13 4.67 -10.87
C GLY A 258 5.64 4.50 -11.15
N GLY A 259 5.02 5.53 -11.76
CA GLY A 259 3.61 5.55 -12.13
C GLY A 259 3.03 6.98 -12.16
N GLY A 260 1.83 7.16 -12.73
CA GLY A 260 1.11 8.43 -12.65
C GLY A 260 1.63 9.57 -13.56
N GLY A 261 2.48 9.26 -14.55
CA GLY A 261 2.89 10.22 -15.59
C GLY A 261 3.91 11.28 -15.17
N ALA A 262 4.53 11.19 -13.99
CA ALA A 262 5.51 12.17 -13.53
C ALA A 262 6.94 11.83 -13.99
N THR A 263 7.64 12.85 -14.48
CA THR A 263 8.93 12.77 -15.19
C THR A 263 10.15 13.06 -14.33
N SER A 264 10.04 13.10 -12.99
CA SER A 264 11.22 13.12 -12.09
C SER A 264 10.97 12.48 -10.72
N SER A 265 11.11 11.15 -10.64
CA SER A 265 11.41 10.41 -9.41
C SER A 265 12.93 10.47 -9.18
N SER A 266 13.43 10.76 -7.97
CA SER A 266 14.88 10.86 -7.70
C SER A 266 15.34 9.90 -6.59
N GLY A 267 14.77 8.70 -6.57
CA GLY A 267 14.91 7.73 -5.50
C GLY A 267 15.42 6.38 -5.98
N ALA A 268 16.19 5.69 -5.15
CA ALA A 268 16.52 4.30 -5.41
C ALA A 268 15.29 3.42 -5.20
N ASN A 269 15.09 2.45 -6.08
CA ASN A 269 13.96 1.53 -6.02
C ASN A 269 14.45 0.09 -5.86
N TYR A 270 13.76 -0.67 -5.02
CA TYR A 270 14.08 -2.06 -4.75
C TYR A 270 12.83 -2.90 -4.97
N LEU A 271 12.90 -3.83 -5.91
CA LEU A 271 11.79 -4.68 -6.31
C LEU A 271 12.22 -6.13 -6.09
N PHE A 272 11.57 -6.81 -5.14
CA PHE A 272 11.81 -8.20 -4.80
C PHE A 272 10.54 -9.01 -5.09
N ALA A 273 10.63 -9.94 -6.02
CA ALA A 273 9.59 -10.92 -6.27
C ALA A 273 9.84 -12.23 -5.50
N GLY A 274 8.83 -13.09 -5.50
CA GLY A 274 8.83 -14.36 -4.81
C GLY A 274 9.04 -15.52 -5.78
N SER A 275 8.19 -16.52 -5.68
CA SER A 275 8.14 -17.63 -6.63
C SER A 275 6.99 -17.44 -7.60
N GLY A 276 7.21 -17.71 -8.89
CA GLY A 276 6.18 -17.66 -9.93
C GLY A 276 6.74 -17.02 -11.21
N ASN A 277 5.87 -16.43 -12.01
CA ASN A 277 6.29 -15.73 -13.22
C ASN A 277 6.02 -14.24 -13.04
N GLU A 278 6.99 -13.53 -12.47
CA GLU A 278 6.80 -12.16 -12.02
C GLU A 278 7.18 -11.13 -13.09
N THR A 279 6.56 -9.95 -13.01
CA THR A 279 6.91 -8.78 -13.83
C THR A 279 7.38 -7.65 -12.93
N LEU A 280 8.64 -7.25 -13.07
CA LEU A 280 9.24 -6.16 -12.31
C LEU A 280 9.68 -5.05 -13.27
N MET A 281 9.18 -3.83 -13.06
CA MET A 281 9.43 -2.71 -13.95
C MET A 281 9.74 -1.44 -13.18
N ALA A 282 10.84 -0.77 -13.50
CA ALA A 282 11.04 0.61 -13.10
C ALA A 282 10.71 1.50 -14.31
N THR A 283 9.64 2.29 -14.23
CA THR A 283 9.09 3.09 -15.35
C THR A 283 9.44 4.57 -15.27
N SER A 284 9.65 5.13 -14.08
CA SER A 284 9.89 6.56 -13.89
C SER A 284 11.19 6.82 -13.10
N VAL A 285 12.16 7.38 -13.84
CA VAL A 285 13.19 8.38 -13.51
C VAL A 285 14.15 8.17 -12.34
N THR A 286 15.42 8.46 -12.67
CA THR A 286 16.64 8.71 -11.88
C THR A 286 16.73 8.09 -10.50
N GLY A 287 17.80 7.33 -10.30
CA GLY A 287 17.99 6.51 -9.12
C GLY A 287 18.50 5.13 -9.53
N THR A 288 19.27 4.54 -8.63
CA THR A 288 19.69 3.15 -8.75
C THR A 288 18.48 2.24 -8.56
N ASN A 289 18.31 1.25 -9.42
CA ASN A 289 17.23 0.26 -9.27
C ASN A 289 17.81 -1.12 -9.03
N LEU A 290 17.18 -1.90 -8.16
CA LEU A 290 17.49 -3.30 -7.93
C LEU A 290 16.25 -4.15 -8.21
N PHE A 291 16.43 -5.17 -9.05
CA PHE A 291 15.42 -6.15 -9.39
C PHE A 291 15.91 -7.53 -8.94
N ALA A 292 15.14 -8.21 -8.10
CA ALA A 292 15.38 -9.59 -7.72
C ALA A 292 14.10 -10.39 -7.98
N ALA A 293 14.12 -11.22 -9.02
CA ALA A 293 12.90 -11.86 -9.50
C ALA A 293 12.51 -13.12 -8.70
N GLY A 294 13.49 -13.85 -8.16
CA GLY A 294 13.24 -15.06 -7.38
C GLY A 294 13.23 -16.32 -8.24
N SER A 295 12.12 -17.03 -8.34
CA SER A 295 12.09 -18.29 -9.09
C SER A 295 10.98 -18.34 -10.11
N GLY A 296 11.31 -18.72 -11.34
CA GLY A 296 10.33 -19.08 -12.37
C GLY A 296 10.64 -18.39 -13.70
N THR A 297 9.61 -17.94 -14.43
CA THR A 297 9.79 -17.27 -15.73
C THR A 297 9.49 -15.78 -15.62
N ASP A 298 10.52 -14.98 -15.40
CA ASP A 298 10.38 -13.60 -14.97
C ASP A 298 10.68 -12.58 -16.07
N VAL A 299 10.09 -11.40 -15.93
CA VAL A 299 10.35 -10.24 -16.78
C VAL A 299 10.82 -9.08 -15.92
N MET A 300 12.03 -8.59 -16.18
CA MET A 300 12.59 -7.42 -15.53
C MET A 300 12.90 -6.34 -16.56
N MET A 301 12.45 -5.11 -16.28
CA MET A 301 12.69 -3.96 -17.15
C MET A 301 13.19 -2.77 -16.34
N GLY A 302 14.46 -2.44 -16.57
CA GLY A 302 15.08 -1.25 -16.01
C GLY A 302 14.83 -0.01 -16.88
N SER A 303 14.48 1.10 -16.23
CA SER A 303 14.71 2.44 -16.75
C SER A 303 15.41 3.26 -15.67
N GLY A 304 16.21 4.23 -16.06
CA GLY A 304 16.97 5.05 -15.11
C GLY A 304 18.29 5.52 -15.72
N LYS A 305 18.81 6.66 -15.27
CA LYS A 305 20.13 7.17 -15.70
C LYS A 305 21.27 6.59 -14.86
N ASP A 306 20.98 5.95 -13.74
CA ASP A 306 22.01 5.41 -12.84
C ASP A 306 22.15 3.90 -13.04
N THR A 307 22.64 3.20 -12.01
CA THR A 307 22.90 1.78 -12.06
C THR A 307 21.62 0.96 -11.90
N GLN A 308 21.44 -0.01 -12.80
CA GLN A 308 20.35 -0.96 -12.79
C GLN A 308 20.92 -2.34 -12.46
N TYR A 309 20.59 -2.89 -11.30
CA TYR A 309 21.04 -4.19 -10.84
C TYR A 309 19.95 -5.24 -11.07
N PHE A 310 20.29 -6.31 -11.79
CA PHE A 310 19.37 -7.40 -12.12
C PHE A 310 19.85 -8.72 -11.53
N PHE A 311 18.96 -9.38 -10.79
CA PHE A 311 19.15 -10.71 -10.23
C PHE A 311 18.04 -11.63 -10.74
N GLY A 312 18.31 -12.37 -11.81
CA GLY A 312 17.39 -13.37 -12.38
C GLY A 312 17.14 -14.55 -11.44
N SER A 313 18.10 -14.83 -10.55
CA SER A 313 18.01 -15.91 -9.56
C SER A 313 17.80 -17.29 -10.22
N THR A 314 16.65 -17.94 -10.07
CA THR A 314 16.44 -19.32 -10.54
C THR A 314 15.35 -19.40 -11.61
N GLY A 315 15.48 -20.34 -12.56
CA GLY A 315 14.52 -20.46 -13.64
C GLY A 315 15.01 -19.75 -14.90
N SER A 316 14.19 -18.87 -15.49
CA SER A 316 14.50 -18.20 -16.75
C SER A 316 13.98 -16.76 -16.70
N ALA A 317 14.86 -15.78 -16.85
CA ALA A 317 14.48 -14.38 -16.80
C ALA A 317 14.74 -13.67 -18.13
N THR A 318 13.80 -12.82 -18.52
CA THR A 318 14.00 -11.81 -19.57
C THR A 318 14.33 -10.48 -18.90
N MET A 319 15.56 -10.01 -19.07
CA MET A 319 16.07 -8.79 -18.48
C MET A 319 16.34 -7.73 -19.55
N THR A 320 15.74 -6.56 -19.40
CA THR A 320 15.92 -5.43 -20.30
C THR A 320 16.63 -4.31 -19.57
N GLY A 321 17.88 -4.03 -19.95
CA GLY A 321 18.66 -2.92 -19.44
C GLY A 321 18.10 -1.55 -19.85
N SER A 322 18.42 -0.52 -19.07
CA SER A 322 18.13 0.87 -19.43
C SER A 322 18.98 1.30 -20.62
N THR A 323 18.40 2.13 -21.48
CA THR A 323 19.09 2.77 -22.62
C THR A 323 19.35 4.26 -22.39
N MET A 324 18.96 4.80 -21.23
CA MET A 324 19.15 6.22 -20.95
C MET A 324 20.63 6.57 -20.81
N THR A 325 21.02 7.72 -21.36
CA THR A 325 22.39 8.25 -21.23
C THR A 325 22.78 8.38 -19.76
N GLY A 326 23.94 7.81 -19.41
CA GLY A 326 24.47 7.75 -18.05
C GLY A 326 24.26 6.39 -17.37
N SER A 327 23.34 5.56 -17.89
CA SER A 327 22.99 4.29 -17.23
C SER A 327 24.11 3.25 -17.30
N SER A 328 24.16 2.43 -16.26
CA SER A 328 24.99 1.21 -16.20
C SER A 328 24.08 0.04 -15.85
N ASN A 329 24.11 -1.03 -16.65
CA ASN A 329 23.27 -2.21 -16.41
C ASN A 329 24.15 -3.34 -15.89
N ILE A 330 23.88 -3.84 -14.70
CA ILE A 330 24.69 -4.87 -14.05
C ILE A 330 23.81 -6.09 -13.78
N PHE A 331 24.20 -7.23 -14.34
CA PHE A 331 23.47 -8.48 -14.27
C PHE A 331 24.25 -9.50 -13.45
N PHE A 332 23.60 -10.15 -12.50
CA PHE A 332 24.22 -11.17 -11.63
C PHE A 332 23.58 -12.53 -11.83
N PHE A 333 24.42 -13.56 -11.90
CA PHE A 333 24.04 -14.96 -12.08
C PHE A 333 24.89 -15.88 -11.22
N GLY A 334 24.35 -17.05 -10.91
CA GLY A 334 24.98 -18.05 -10.03
C GLY A 334 24.48 -17.88 -8.60
N THR A 335 23.78 -18.88 -8.09
CA THR A 335 23.36 -18.95 -6.68
C THR A 335 23.71 -20.33 -6.12
N SER A 336 24.08 -20.39 -4.84
CA SER A 336 24.39 -21.67 -4.20
C SER A 336 23.14 -22.58 -4.16
N GLY A 337 23.19 -23.70 -4.87
CA GLY A 337 22.18 -24.77 -4.77
C GLY A 337 21.21 -24.90 -5.94
N ASN A 338 21.27 -23.99 -6.93
CA ASN A 338 20.39 -24.06 -8.11
C ASN A 338 21.21 -23.85 -9.40
N SER A 339 21.31 -24.92 -10.19
CA SER A 339 22.07 -24.99 -11.44
C SER A 339 21.14 -25.01 -12.64
N GLY A 340 21.39 -24.15 -13.63
CA GLY A 340 20.67 -24.15 -14.90
C GLY A 340 19.53 -23.14 -15.00
N GLY A 341 19.26 -22.73 -16.24
CA GLY A 341 18.32 -21.67 -16.61
C GLY A 341 18.60 -21.18 -18.02
N ASN A 342 17.60 -20.55 -18.65
CA ASN A 342 17.73 -19.93 -19.98
C ASN A 342 17.30 -18.47 -19.90
N ASP A 343 18.26 -17.59 -19.71
CA ASP A 343 18.02 -16.16 -19.56
C ASP A 343 18.22 -15.42 -20.87
N VAL A 344 17.49 -14.32 -21.02
CA VAL A 344 17.61 -13.42 -22.16
C VAL A 344 17.89 -12.02 -21.66
N ILE A 345 18.98 -11.43 -22.12
CA ILE A 345 19.31 -10.03 -21.86
C ILE A 345 19.15 -9.23 -23.15
N THR A 346 18.42 -8.13 -23.04
CA THR A 346 18.34 -7.08 -24.06
C THR A 346 18.95 -5.79 -23.52
N ASN A 347 19.44 -4.93 -24.42
CA ASN A 347 20.14 -3.68 -24.09
C ASN A 347 21.43 -3.87 -23.27
N PHE A 348 22.17 -4.95 -23.52
CA PHE A 348 23.53 -5.10 -23.01
C PHE A 348 24.48 -4.19 -23.81
N GLY A 349 24.74 -3.00 -23.27
CA GLY A 349 25.55 -1.94 -23.89
C GLY A 349 26.98 -1.87 -23.34
N LYS A 350 27.76 -0.88 -23.80
CA LYS A 350 29.18 -0.70 -23.44
C LYS A 350 29.48 -0.47 -21.95
N THR A 351 28.48 -0.01 -21.19
CA THR A 351 28.56 0.21 -19.74
C THR A 351 27.91 -0.94 -18.96
N SER A 352 27.51 -2.00 -19.64
CA SER A 352 26.89 -3.15 -19.01
C SER A 352 27.93 -4.11 -18.48
N GLN A 353 27.59 -4.84 -17.42
CA GLN A 353 28.44 -5.85 -16.83
C GLN A 353 27.60 -7.09 -16.51
N LEU A 354 28.18 -8.26 -16.70
CA LEU A 354 27.60 -9.53 -16.25
C LEU A 354 28.59 -10.18 -15.31
N PHE A 355 28.11 -10.55 -14.12
CA PHE A 355 28.87 -11.24 -13.09
C PHE A 355 28.30 -12.64 -12.84
N ALA A 356 29.17 -13.64 -12.94
CA ALA A 356 28.96 -14.95 -12.35
C ALA A 356 29.45 -14.89 -10.88
N VAL A 357 28.61 -15.27 -9.93
CA VAL A 357 28.87 -15.17 -8.50
C VAL A 357 28.73 -16.54 -7.81
N ASP A 358 28.94 -16.60 -6.50
CA ASP A 358 28.79 -17.82 -5.69
C ASP A 358 29.57 -19.05 -6.19
N GLY A 359 30.78 -18.82 -6.70
CA GLY A 359 31.68 -19.88 -7.18
C GLY A 359 31.38 -20.35 -8.61
N THR A 360 30.39 -19.75 -9.28
CA THR A 360 30.17 -19.96 -10.72
C THR A 360 31.13 -19.11 -11.55
N ASN A 361 31.51 -19.61 -12.73
CA ASN A 361 32.39 -18.92 -13.67
C ASN A 361 31.82 -18.98 -15.09
N ILE A 362 32.30 -18.11 -15.97
CA ILE A 362 31.95 -18.13 -17.39
C ILE A 362 32.75 -19.25 -18.07
N ALA A 363 32.04 -20.32 -18.46
CA ALA A 363 32.62 -21.51 -19.06
C ALA A 363 32.80 -21.39 -20.58
N ALA A 364 31.86 -20.74 -21.27
CA ALA A 364 31.94 -20.50 -22.71
C ALA A 364 31.19 -19.24 -23.12
N ILE A 365 31.64 -18.62 -24.21
CA ILE A 365 30.91 -17.57 -24.93
C ILE A 365 30.88 -17.97 -26.39
N THR A 366 29.70 -18.20 -26.94
CA THR A 366 29.51 -18.68 -28.32
C THR A 366 28.66 -17.70 -29.12
N GLN A 367 28.98 -17.58 -30.40
CA GLN A 367 28.18 -16.76 -31.31
C GLN A 367 26.87 -17.48 -31.62
N VAL A 368 25.75 -16.77 -31.51
CA VAL A 368 24.43 -17.25 -31.90
C VAL A 368 23.71 -16.22 -32.78
N THR A 369 22.57 -16.60 -33.34
CA THR A 369 21.67 -15.70 -34.05
C THR A 369 20.33 -15.67 -33.32
N THR A 370 19.93 -14.50 -32.86
CA THR A 370 18.67 -14.28 -32.13
C THR A 370 17.75 -13.44 -33.00
N SER A 371 16.64 -14.02 -33.46
CA SER A 371 15.65 -13.31 -34.28
C SER A 371 16.24 -12.57 -35.49
N GLY A 372 17.21 -13.18 -36.17
CA GLY A 372 17.90 -12.60 -37.34
C GLY A 372 18.98 -11.56 -37.03
N SER A 373 19.24 -11.25 -35.75
CA SER A 373 20.32 -10.38 -35.30
C SER A 373 21.45 -11.18 -34.64
N PRO A 374 22.71 -10.67 -34.63
CA PRO A 374 23.78 -11.28 -33.85
C PRO A 374 23.39 -11.36 -32.36
N GLY A 375 23.71 -12.48 -31.72
CA GLY A 375 23.62 -12.64 -30.28
C GLY A 375 24.82 -13.40 -29.73
N ALA A 376 25.07 -13.29 -28.43
CA ALA A 376 26.10 -14.06 -27.73
C ALA A 376 25.44 -14.96 -26.70
N LEU A 377 25.77 -16.25 -26.73
CA LEU A 377 25.35 -17.20 -25.72
C LEU A 377 26.49 -17.38 -24.72
N VAL A 378 26.28 -16.90 -23.50
CA VAL A 378 27.18 -17.08 -22.36
C VAL A 378 26.71 -18.32 -21.60
N THR A 379 27.60 -19.29 -21.43
CA THR A 379 27.33 -20.50 -20.65
C THR A 379 28.15 -20.45 -19.37
N LEU A 380 27.49 -20.60 -18.23
CA LEU A 380 28.15 -20.64 -16.93
C LEU A 380 28.53 -22.08 -16.55
N SER A 381 29.45 -22.23 -15.60
CA SER A 381 29.96 -23.52 -15.12
C SER A 381 28.90 -24.40 -14.45
N ASP A 382 27.78 -23.82 -14.03
CA ASP A 382 26.62 -24.52 -13.47
C ASP A 382 25.59 -24.93 -14.52
N GLY A 383 25.84 -24.68 -15.81
CA GLY A 383 24.92 -24.99 -16.90
C GLY A 383 23.85 -23.93 -17.18
N THR A 384 23.91 -22.77 -16.53
CA THR A 384 23.06 -21.61 -16.87
C THR A 384 23.44 -21.05 -18.24
N HIS A 385 22.45 -20.74 -19.06
CA HIS A 385 22.60 -20.21 -20.41
C HIS A 385 22.00 -18.82 -20.51
N ILE A 386 22.81 -17.83 -20.89
CA ILE A 386 22.41 -16.43 -20.94
C ILE A 386 22.61 -15.93 -22.36
N THR A 387 21.50 -15.56 -23.01
CA THR A 387 21.51 -15.04 -24.38
C THR A 387 21.50 -13.52 -24.37
N LEU A 388 22.60 -12.92 -24.80
CA LEU A 388 22.73 -11.48 -25.02
C LEU A 388 22.28 -11.13 -26.44
N THR A 389 21.11 -10.54 -26.58
CA THR A 389 20.56 -10.14 -27.89
C THR A 389 21.26 -8.89 -28.44
N GLY A 390 21.56 -8.87 -29.73
CA GLY A 390 22.23 -7.73 -30.38
C GLY A 390 23.73 -7.58 -30.06
N VAL A 391 24.31 -8.50 -29.29
CA VAL A 391 25.72 -8.50 -28.89
C VAL A 391 26.46 -9.61 -29.64
N SER A 392 27.61 -9.29 -30.23
CA SER A 392 28.46 -10.33 -30.83
C SER A 392 29.33 -11.00 -29.76
N ALA A 393 29.59 -12.30 -29.89
CA ALA A 393 30.50 -12.99 -28.98
C ALA A 393 31.92 -12.39 -29.01
N ALA A 394 32.32 -11.81 -30.15
CA ALA A 394 33.61 -11.14 -30.31
C ALA A 394 33.71 -9.80 -29.54
N SER A 395 32.59 -9.12 -29.28
CA SER A 395 32.60 -7.78 -28.66
C SER A 395 32.70 -7.77 -27.14
N ILE A 396 32.62 -8.93 -26.49
CA ILE A 396 32.59 -9.09 -25.02
C ILE A 396 33.74 -9.97 -24.52
N GLN A 397 34.84 -10.05 -25.26
CA GLN A 397 35.96 -10.93 -24.92
C GLN A 397 36.86 -10.31 -23.84
N GLY A 398 36.53 -10.64 -22.59
CA GLY A 398 37.34 -10.47 -21.38
C GLY A 398 37.55 -11.82 -20.66
N SER A 399 38.19 -12.76 -21.36
CA SER A 399 38.72 -14.04 -20.87
C SER A 399 37.71 -15.12 -20.43
N ILE A 400 37.59 -16.17 -21.24
CA ILE A 400 36.98 -17.45 -20.84
C ILE A 400 37.66 -17.93 -19.54
N GLY A 401 36.87 -18.31 -18.52
CA GLY A 401 37.38 -18.67 -17.20
C GLY A 401 37.45 -17.54 -16.17
N THR A 402 36.99 -16.33 -16.49
CA THR A 402 36.72 -15.27 -15.49
C THR A 402 35.29 -15.36 -14.98
N SER A 403 35.02 -14.67 -13.88
CA SER A 403 33.69 -14.55 -13.28
C SER A 403 32.92 -13.32 -13.78
N SER A 404 33.42 -12.58 -14.77
CA SER A 404 32.76 -11.34 -15.23
C SER A 404 33.10 -10.94 -16.65
N ILE A 405 32.14 -10.35 -17.36
CA ILE A 405 32.34 -9.69 -18.66
C ILE A 405 31.72 -8.28 -18.66
N ALA A 406 32.27 -7.40 -19.50
CA ALA A 406 31.83 -6.03 -19.73
C ALA A 406 31.83 -5.72 -21.23
#